data_AF-A0A520IAR7-F1
#
_entry.id   AF-A0A520IAR7-F1
#
_cell.length_a   1.000
_cell.length_b   1.000
_cell.length_c   1.000
_cell.angle_alpha   90.00
_cell.angle_beta   90.00
_cell.angle_gamma   90.00
#
_symmetry.space_group_name_H-M   'P 1'
#
loop_
_entity.id
_entity.type
_entity.pdbx_description
1 polymer ?
#
loop_
_entity_poly.entity_id
_entity_poly.type
_entity_poly.pdbx_seq_one_letter_code
_entity_poly.pdbx_strand_id
1 'polypeptide(L)'
;GLGAGDLMIWPDSTQVTKNELIHNLRYLKPVSSFRTKYDYDNLLYIVAGEVLAKVSGMSWEDFIEKKMMRPIGMNHSAASYTRLADNSNSIDAHAPVNGVVTAIGKDFTPTANAAGGIWSNVAEMSKWAILQMDDGKYAGNKQLFSKSVHKDMWTPQTIINRSSSAYNTHFASYGLGWFLSDASGYLQVEHTGGLGGIVTQVTLVPELKLGIIVLTNQQSGYAFSSITNTIKDGYFGLKKRDWITRYTEANKEDLAEAKNITDKLWAEIAAETKKTSKKPDLSIYTGTYSDEWFGEISLTQRNGKFWFQALKSPKLRGELHFYKANTFIVKWEDRSMDADAFAKFTLDDAGKASGLKMEAISPLTDFSYDFQDLNFKRSNKTK
;
A
#
# COMPACT_ATOMS: atom_id res chain seq x y z
N GLY A 1 4.31 12.53 0.79
CA GLY A 1 5.24 11.90 1.75
C GLY A 1 5.24 10.41 1.49
N LEU A 2 5.19 9.58 2.52
CA LEU A 2 4.85 8.16 2.40
C LEU A 2 3.57 7.98 1.55
N GLY A 3 3.64 7.13 0.52
CA GLY A 3 2.49 6.80 -0.33
C GLY A 3 2.04 7.87 -1.31
N ALA A 4 2.83 8.93 -1.52
CA ALA A 4 2.40 10.05 -2.37
C ALA A 4 2.08 9.59 -3.80
N GLY A 5 0.85 9.88 -4.22
CA GLY A 5 0.32 9.56 -5.53
C GLY A 5 -0.21 8.12 -5.67
N ASP A 6 -0.23 7.32 -4.61
CA ASP A 6 -0.66 5.91 -4.66
C ASP A 6 -2.12 5.77 -5.09
N LEU A 7 -2.98 6.77 -4.88
CA LEU A 7 -4.33 6.79 -5.43
C LEU A 7 -4.39 6.76 -6.99
N MET A 8 -3.26 6.91 -7.71
CA MET A 8 -3.20 6.61 -9.15
C MET A 8 -3.14 5.12 -9.44
N ILE A 9 -2.68 4.30 -8.50
CA ILE A 9 -2.57 2.84 -8.62
C ILE A 9 -3.48 2.08 -7.65
N TRP A 10 -4.21 2.80 -6.80
CA TRP A 10 -5.04 2.27 -5.74
C TRP A 10 -6.41 2.99 -5.65
N PRO A 11 -7.53 2.28 -5.40
CA PRO A 11 -7.68 0.83 -5.42
C PRO A 11 -7.51 0.25 -6.84
N ASP A 12 -7.57 -1.08 -6.93
CA ASP A 12 -7.46 -1.90 -8.15
C ASP A 12 -8.31 -1.47 -9.36
N SER A 13 -9.37 -0.68 -9.15
CA SER A 13 -10.21 -0.13 -10.21
C SER A 13 -9.63 1.05 -11.00
N THR A 14 -8.47 1.58 -10.59
CA THR A 14 -7.83 2.72 -11.26
C THR A 14 -7.63 2.47 -12.76
N GLN A 15 -7.89 3.51 -13.55
CA GLN A 15 -7.75 3.54 -15.00
C GLN A 15 -6.55 4.40 -15.43
N VAL A 16 -5.71 4.85 -14.50
CA VAL A 16 -4.51 5.64 -14.82
C VAL A 16 -3.52 4.77 -15.57
N THR A 17 -3.12 5.23 -16.76
CA THR A 17 -2.10 4.55 -17.55
C THR A 17 -0.70 4.85 -17.03
N LYS A 18 0.28 3.99 -17.33
CA LYS A 18 1.69 4.24 -16.96
C LYS A 18 2.23 5.60 -17.45
N ASN A 19 1.86 6.00 -18.67
CA ASN A 19 2.28 7.29 -19.22
C ASN A 19 1.70 8.46 -18.44
N GLU A 20 0.43 8.38 -18.05
CA GLU A 20 -0.23 9.39 -17.23
C GLU A 20 0.38 9.44 -15.83
N LEU A 21 0.61 8.27 -15.20
CA LEU A 21 1.27 8.16 -13.90
C LEU A 21 2.63 8.87 -13.92
N ILE A 22 3.51 8.51 -14.86
CA ILE A 22 4.84 9.13 -15.00
C ILE A 22 4.73 10.64 -15.24
N HIS A 23 3.80 11.08 -16.09
CA HIS A 23 3.57 12.48 -16.36
C HIS A 23 3.10 13.25 -15.11
N ASN A 24 2.27 12.60 -14.28
CA ASN A 24 1.62 13.19 -13.12
C ASN A 24 2.56 13.28 -11.91
N LEU A 25 3.65 12.50 -11.85
CA LEU A 25 4.68 12.60 -10.81
C LEU A 25 5.17 14.04 -10.61
N ARG A 26 5.22 14.85 -11.67
CA ARG A 26 5.68 16.25 -11.59
C ARG A 26 4.80 17.16 -10.73
N TYR A 27 3.58 16.73 -10.42
CA TYR A 27 2.64 17.48 -9.59
C TYR A 27 2.69 17.07 -8.12
N LEU A 28 3.30 15.94 -7.80
CA LEU A 28 3.52 15.51 -6.42
C LEU A 28 4.57 16.42 -5.78
N LYS A 29 4.24 16.97 -4.62
CA LYS A 29 5.11 17.92 -3.91
C LYS A 29 6.06 17.16 -2.98
N PRO A 30 7.38 17.26 -3.15
CA PRO A 30 8.33 16.69 -2.21
C PRO A 30 8.16 17.30 -0.82
N VAL A 31 8.17 16.47 0.22
CA VAL A 31 8.10 16.89 1.62
C VAL A 31 9.49 17.06 2.26
N SER A 32 10.54 16.78 1.49
CA SER A 32 11.93 16.88 1.87
C SER A 32 12.80 17.20 0.66
N SER A 33 14.01 17.72 0.89
CA SER A 33 15.00 17.90 -0.17
C SER A 33 15.51 16.54 -0.66
N PHE A 34 15.93 16.49 -1.93
CA PHE A 34 16.42 15.25 -2.54
C PHE A 34 17.49 14.56 -1.68
N ARG A 35 17.28 13.25 -1.43
CA ARG A 35 18.16 12.38 -0.62
C ARG A 35 18.37 12.80 0.85
N THR A 36 17.54 13.70 1.39
CA THR A 36 17.66 14.13 2.80
C THR A 36 16.78 13.35 3.76
N LYS A 37 15.70 12.74 3.26
CA LYS A 37 14.82 11.85 4.02
C LYS A 37 14.39 10.67 3.18
N TYR A 38 13.97 9.62 3.86
CA TYR A 38 13.30 8.48 3.28
C TYR A 38 11.78 8.67 3.30
N ASP A 39 11.15 8.47 2.15
CA ASP A 39 9.71 8.32 1.99
C ASP A 39 9.52 7.13 1.03
N TYR A 40 8.74 6.13 1.43
CA TYR A 40 8.45 4.99 0.54
C TYR A 40 7.44 5.42 -0.53
N ASP A 41 7.70 5.02 -1.77
CA ASP A 41 6.97 5.47 -2.96
C ASP A 41 6.87 4.31 -3.97
N ASN A 42 5.67 3.77 -4.14
CA ASN A 42 5.39 2.68 -5.09
C ASN A 42 5.59 3.14 -6.54
N LEU A 43 5.27 4.40 -6.84
CA LEU A 43 5.31 4.95 -8.19
C LEU A 43 6.74 4.96 -8.75
N LEU A 44 7.75 5.18 -7.89
CA LEU A 44 9.14 5.15 -8.31
C LEU A 44 9.65 3.73 -8.64
N TYR A 45 9.06 2.67 -8.06
CA TYR A 45 9.30 1.29 -8.52
C TYR A 45 8.66 1.02 -9.88
N ILE A 46 7.51 1.63 -10.19
CA ILE A 46 6.90 1.59 -11.51
C ILE A 46 7.81 2.28 -12.54
N VAL A 47 8.34 3.45 -12.20
CA VAL A 47 9.34 4.16 -13.03
C VAL A 47 10.57 3.28 -13.28
N ALA A 48 11.09 2.61 -12.24
CA ALA A 48 12.22 1.69 -12.40
C ALA A 48 11.89 0.53 -13.35
N GLY A 49 10.67 0.00 -13.30
CA GLY A 49 10.17 -1.00 -14.25
C GLY A 49 10.14 -0.49 -15.70
N GLU A 50 9.76 0.77 -15.91
CA GLU A 50 9.75 1.39 -17.24
C GLU A 50 11.16 1.71 -17.76
N VAL A 51 12.10 2.07 -16.89
CA VAL A 51 13.53 2.18 -17.24
C VAL A 51 14.05 0.82 -17.71
N LEU A 52 13.76 -0.25 -16.97
CA LEU A 52 14.12 -1.62 -17.37
C LEU A 52 13.51 -1.97 -18.73
N ALA A 53 12.24 -1.64 -18.97
CA ALA A 53 11.59 -1.94 -20.23
C ALA A 53 12.24 -1.20 -21.40
N LYS A 54 12.57 0.08 -21.19
CA LYS A 54 13.23 0.92 -22.20
C LYS A 54 14.63 0.41 -22.56
N VAL A 55 15.40 -0.05 -21.57
CA VAL A 55 16.79 -0.51 -21.77
C VAL A 55 16.82 -1.93 -22.36
N SER A 56 15.95 -2.82 -21.90
CA SER A 56 15.95 -4.23 -22.32
C SER A 56 15.18 -4.50 -23.61
N GLY A 57 14.24 -3.62 -23.99
CA GLY A 57 13.31 -3.87 -25.09
C GLY A 57 12.23 -4.91 -24.77
N MET A 58 12.12 -5.35 -23.52
CA MET A 58 11.10 -6.29 -23.03
C MET A 58 10.14 -5.56 -22.09
N SER A 59 8.88 -6.00 -21.97
CA SER A 59 8.06 -5.52 -20.85
C SER A 59 8.69 -5.96 -19.52
N TRP A 60 8.38 -5.24 -18.43
CA TRP A 60 8.86 -5.63 -17.11
C TRP A 60 8.45 -7.06 -16.76
N GLU A 61 7.20 -7.43 -16.99
CA GLU A 61 6.67 -8.76 -16.71
C GLU A 61 7.44 -9.85 -17.47
N ASP A 62 7.64 -9.62 -18.76
CA ASP A 62 8.36 -10.54 -19.62
C ASP A 62 9.82 -10.69 -19.20
N PHE A 63 10.48 -9.59 -18.81
CA PHE A 63 11.85 -9.63 -18.34
C PHE A 63 11.96 -10.41 -17.02
N ILE A 64 11.14 -10.07 -16.03
CA ILE A 64 11.15 -10.75 -14.73
C ILE A 64 10.92 -12.26 -14.91
N GLU A 65 9.93 -12.65 -15.68
CA GLU A 65 9.64 -14.07 -15.88
C GLU A 65 10.72 -14.79 -16.69
N LYS A 66 11.20 -14.21 -17.80
CA LYS A 66 12.14 -14.89 -18.71
C LYS A 66 13.59 -14.81 -18.24
N LYS A 67 14.01 -13.70 -17.63
CA LYS A 67 15.40 -13.41 -17.26
C LYS A 67 15.69 -13.61 -15.78
N MET A 68 14.67 -13.68 -14.91
CA MET A 68 14.88 -13.89 -13.47
C MET A 68 14.23 -15.16 -12.94
N MET A 69 12.90 -15.32 -13.08
CA MET A 69 12.15 -16.44 -12.49
C MET A 69 12.46 -17.79 -13.14
N ARG A 70 12.30 -17.90 -14.47
CA ARG A 70 12.55 -19.16 -15.21
C ARG A 70 13.97 -19.72 -15.02
N PRO A 71 15.05 -18.92 -15.10
CA PRO A 71 16.41 -19.42 -14.89
C PRO A 71 16.63 -20.13 -13.55
N ILE A 72 15.96 -19.68 -12.48
CA ILE A 72 16.07 -20.25 -11.14
C ILE A 72 14.94 -21.25 -10.82
N GLY A 73 14.15 -21.63 -11.83
CA GLY A 73 13.12 -22.65 -11.73
C GLY A 73 11.87 -22.21 -10.97
N MET A 74 11.52 -20.92 -10.99
CA MET A 74 10.24 -20.40 -10.50
C MET A 74 9.22 -20.45 -11.64
N ASN A 75 8.70 -21.65 -11.94
CA ASN A 75 7.86 -21.90 -13.12
C ASN A 75 6.36 -21.73 -12.85
N HIS A 76 5.95 -21.67 -11.58
CA HIS A 76 4.57 -21.42 -11.15
C HIS A 76 4.39 -19.99 -10.58
N SER A 77 5.45 -19.19 -10.60
CA SER A 77 5.43 -17.78 -10.28
C SER A 77 5.18 -16.97 -11.55
N ALA A 78 4.49 -15.84 -11.39
CA ALA A 78 4.21 -14.93 -12.49
C ALA A 78 4.38 -13.48 -12.05
N ALA A 79 4.64 -12.60 -13.02
CA ALA A 79 4.82 -11.17 -12.75
C ALA A 79 3.48 -10.42 -12.50
N SER A 80 2.34 -11.09 -12.66
CA SER A 80 1.01 -10.61 -12.28
C SER A 80 0.07 -11.81 -12.01
N TYR A 81 -1.02 -11.58 -11.27
CA TYR A 81 -2.08 -12.57 -11.06
C TYR A 81 -2.61 -13.13 -12.38
N THR A 82 -2.91 -12.23 -13.33
CA THR A 82 -3.46 -12.54 -14.65
C THR A 82 -2.51 -13.30 -15.57
N ARG A 83 -1.24 -13.45 -15.18
CA ARG A 83 -0.20 -14.19 -15.93
C ARG A 83 0.11 -15.56 -15.33
N LEU A 84 -0.55 -15.95 -14.24
CA LEU A 84 -0.44 -17.32 -13.73
C LEU A 84 -0.92 -18.32 -14.79
N ALA A 85 -0.07 -19.30 -15.11
CA ALA A 85 -0.41 -20.36 -16.05
C ALA A 85 -1.50 -21.30 -15.50
N ASP A 86 -1.52 -21.48 -14.17
CA ASP A 86 -2.54 -22.23 -13.44
C ASP A 86 -2.89 -21.45 -12.17
N ASN A 87 -4.16 -21.08 -12.03
CA ASN A 87 -4.68 -20.36 -10.86
C ASN A 87 -5.61 -21.22 -9.99
N SER A 88 -5.70 -22.54 -10.25
CA SER A 88 -6.56 -23.48 -9.52
C SER A 88 -6.20 -23.62 -8.04
N ASN A 89 -4.93 -23.37 -7.70
CA ASN A 89 -4.42 -23.36 -6.33
C ASN A 89 -3.90 -21.96 -5.92
N SER A 90 -4.62 -20.91 -6.33
CA SER A 90 -4.34 -19.54 -5.89
C SER A 90 -5.17 -19.18 -4.65
N ILE A 91 -4.57 -18.48 -3.70
CA ILE A 91 -5.26 -18.04 -2.47
C ILE A 91 -6.35 -17.02 -2.78
N ASP A 92 -7.39 -16.91 -1.95
CA ASP A 92 -8.31 -15.78 -1.93
C ASP A 92 -7.81 -14.70 -0.96
N ALA A 93 -7.95 -13.43 -1.33
CA ALA A 93 -7.64 -12.30 -0.47
C ALA A 93 -8.75 -12.09 0.57
N HIS A 94 -8.40 -11.82 1.83
CA HIS A 94 -9.38 -11.56 2.88
C HIS A 94 -9.12 -10.27 3.64
N ALA A 95 -10.12 -9.40 3.71
CA ALA A 95 -10.08 -8.16 4.47
C ALA A 95 -11.28 -8.07 5.43
N PRO A 96 -11.16 -7.31 6.54
CA PRO A 96 -12.31 -6.95 7.34
C PRO A 96 -13.29 -6.09 6.52
N VAL A 97 -14.52 -6.57 6.38
CA VAL A 97 -15.64 -5.85 5.75
C VAL A 97 -16.70 -5.65 6.82
N ASN A 98 -16.87 -4.41 7.28
CA ASN A 98 -17.73 -4.08 8.43
C ASN A 98 -17.41 -4.94 9.68
N GLY A 99 -16.12 -5.17 9.94
CA GLY A 99 -15.64 -5.95 11.08
C GLY A 99 -15.68 -7.48 10.90
N VAL A 100 -16.11 -7.98 9.74
CA VAL A 100 -16.14 -9.42 9.44
C VAL A 100 -15.09 -9.75 8.38
N VAL A 101 -14.20 -10.70 8.66
CA VAL A 101 -13.21 -11.17 7.68
C VAL A 101 -13.95 -11.79 6.49
N THR A 102 -13.79 -11.19 5.33
CA THR A 102 -14.55 -11.53 4.12
C THR A 102 -13.59 -11.66 2.94
N ALA A 103 -13.86 -12.61 2.04
CA ALA A 103 -13.12 -12.74 0.79
C ALA A 103 -13.40 -11.52 -0.12
N ILE A 104 -12.34 -10.99 -0.73
CA ILE A 104 -12.39 -9.80 -1.60
C ILE A 104 -11.67 -10.06 -2.92
N GLY A 105 -11.83 -9.13 -3.87
CA GLY A 105 -11.11 -9.19 -5.15
C GLY A 105 -9.60 -9.18 -4.93
N LYS A 106 -8.87 -9.85 -5.83
CA LYS A 106 -7.41 -10.04 -5.78
C LYS A 106 -6.68 -9.27 -6.87
N ASP A 107 -7.43 -8.50 -7.65
CA ASP A 107 -6.91 -7.80 -8.80
C ASP A 107 -6.03 -6.65 -8.34
N PHE A 108 -5.00 -6.39 -9.13
CA PHE A 108 -4.14 -5.23 -9.01
C PHE A 108 -3.96 -4.64 -10.40
N THR A 109 -3.77 -3.32 -10.48
CA THR A 109 -3.63 -2.68 -11.78
C THR A 109 -2.33 -3.13 -12.47
N PRO A 110 -2.38 -3.56 -13.75
CA PRO A 110 -1.16 -3.92 -14.49
C PRO A 110 -0.14 -2.77 -14.57
N THR A 111 -0.61 -1.53 -14.47
CA THR A 111 0.24 -0.32 -14.36
C THR A 111 1.24 -0.43 -13.22
N ALA A 112 0.89 -1.11 -12.12
CA ALA A 112 1.67 -1.18 -10.90
C ALA A 112 2.38 -2.52 -10.66
N ASN A 113 2.38 -3.44 -11.63
CA ASN A 113 3.01 -4.75 -11.48
C ASN A 113 4.46 -4.69 -10.98
N ALA A 114 5.23 -3.68 -11.42
CA ALA A 114 6.63 -3.50 -11.01
C ALA A 114 6.81 -3.13 -9.53
N ALA A 115 5.78 -2.61 -8.86
CA ALA A 115 5.80 -2.27 -7.44
C ALA A 115 5.33 -3.44 -6.55
N GLY A 116 4.39 -4.27 -7.00
CA GLY A 116 3.79 -5.29 -6.14
C GLY A 116 3.04 -6.42 -6.85
N GLY A 117 3.23 -6.61 -8.15
CA GLY A 117 2.43 -7.54 -8.97
C GLY A 117 2.84 -9.00 -8.90
N ILE A 118 3.98 -9.37 -8.30
CA ILE A 118 4.47 -10.76 -8.36
C ILE A 118 3.55 -11.70 -7.56
N TRP A 119 3.14 -12.80 -8.20
CA TRP A 119 2.46 -13.93 -7.56
C TRP A 119 3.37 -15.13 -7.51
N SER A 120 3.49 -15.75 -6.34
CA SER A 120 4.42 -16.85 -6.09
C SER A 120 3.93 -17.75 -4.94
N ASN A 121 4.71 -18.77 -4.62
CA ASN A 121 4.50 -19.67 -3.48
C ASN A 121 5.81 -19.84 -2.71
N VAL A 122 5.74 -20.35 -1.48
CA VAL A 122 6.91 -20.48 -0.59
C VAL A 122 8.01 -21.32 -1.23
N ALA A 123 7.68 -22.43 -1.92
CA ALA A 123 8.69 -23.32 -2.51
C ALA A 123 9.51 -22.64 -3.61
N GLU A 124 8.88 -21.77 -4.41
CA GLU A 124 9.56 -21.01 -5.45
C GLU A 124 10.26 -19.76 -4.91
N MET A 125 9.66 -19.05 -3.96
CA MET A 125 10.33 -17.97 -3.22
C MET A 125 11.57 -18.45 -2.47
N SER A 126 11.61 -19.69 -1.97
CA SER A 126 12.82 -20.26 -1.37
C SER A 126 13.99 -20.33 -2.35
N LYS A 127 13.74 -20.59 -3.64
CA LYS A 127 14.80 -20.60 -4.67
C LYS A 127 15.36 -19.20 -4.87
N TRP A 128 14.49 -18.18 -4.87
CA TRP A 128 14.91 -16.77 -4.93
C TRP A 128 15.64 -16.33 -3.66
N ALA A 129 15.21 -16.74 -2.48
CA ALA A 129 15.91 -16.45 -1.23
C ALA A 129 17.31 -17.08 -1.21
N ILE A 130 17.46 -18.33 -1.67
CA ILE A 130 18.77 -19.00 -1.81
C ILE A 130 19.66 -18.24 -2.80
N LEU A 131 19.10 -17.83 -3.96
CA LEU A 131 19.82 -17.02 -4.94
C LEU A 131 20.38 -15.73 -4.30
N GLN A 132 19.58 -15.01 -3.52
CA GLN A 132 20.03 -13.80 -2.82
C GLN A 132 21.15 -14.13 -1.83
N MET A 133 20.98 -15.19 -1.03
CA MET A 133 21.95 -15.61 -0.01
C MET A 133 23.27 -16.18 -0.58
N ASP A 134 23.29 -16.57 -1.86
CA ASP A 134 24.47 -17.07 -2.58
C ASP A 134 25.03 -16.04 -3.59
N ASP A 135 24.90 -14.75 -3.26
CA ASP A 135 25.38 -13.62 -4.06
C ASP A 135 24.94 -13.63 -5.53
N GLY A 136 23.74 -14.14 -5.82
CA GLY A 136 23.18 -14.24 -7.16
C GLY A 136 23.54 -15.51 -7.94
N LYS A 137 24.13 -16.51 -7.28
CA LYS A 137 24.43 -17.80 -7.92
C LYS A 137 23.23 -18.74 -7.91
N TYR A 138 23.15 -19.56 -8.95
CA TYR A 138 22.16 -20.62 -9.07
C TYR A 138 22.69 -21.80 -9.89
N ALA A 139 22.08 -22.97 -9.72
CA ALA A 139 22.42 -24.19 -10.46
C ALA A 139 23.95 -24.50 -10.50
N GLY A 140 24.61 -24.39 -9.35
CA GLY A 140 26.05 -24.63 -9.18
C GLY A 140 26.91 -23.43 -9.53
N ASN A 141 27.09 -23.14 -10.83
CA ASN A 141 28.05 -22.14 -11.32
C ASN A 141 27.42 -21.03 -12.18
N LYS A 142 26.09 -21.01 -12.36
CA LYS A 142 25.44 -19.92 -13.09
C LYS A 142 25.26 -18.72 -12.17
N GLN A 143 25.33 -17.53 -12.76
CA GLN A 143 25.21 -16.25 -12.06
C GLN A 143 24.06 -15.46 -12.68
N LEU A 144 23.09 -15.04 -11.87
CA LEU A 144 21.97 -14.20 -12.33
C LEU A 144 22.33 -12.72 -12.30
N PHE A 145 22.97 -12.28 -11.21
CA PHE A 145 23.53 -10.94 -11.04
C PHE A 145 24.88 -11.03 -10.33
N SER A 146 25.82 -10.14 -10.63
CA SER A 146 27.17 -10.18 -10.05
C SER A 146 27.20 -9.89 -8.55
N LYS A 147 28.27 -10.33 -7.87
CA LYS A 147 28.51 -10.00 -6.45
C LYS A 147 28.56 -8.51 -6.14
N SER A 148 29.08 -7.68 -7.06
CA SER A 148 29.11 -6.23 -6.88
C SER A 148 27.70 -5.64 -6.86
N VAL A 149 26.86 -6.03 -7.83
CA VAL A 149 25.44 -5.65 -7.86
C VAL A 149 24.70 -6.13 -6.59
N HIS A 150 24.96 -7.35 -6.12
CA HIS A 150 24.39 -7.85 -4.87
C HIS A 150 24.80 -6.97 -3.67
N LYS A 151 26.08 -6.64 -3.56
CA LYS A 151 26.60 -5.77 -2.51
C LYS A 151 25.95 -4.38 -2.55
N ASP A 152 25.81 -3.77 -3.72
CA ASP A 152 25.18 -2.46 -3.86
C ASP A 152 23.69 -2.52 -3.44
N MET A 153 23.01 -3.62 -3.77
CA MET A 153 21.60 -3.86 -3.42
C MET A 153 21.35 -3.85 -1.91
N TRP A 154 22.25 -4.47 -1.14
CA TRP A 154 22.16 -4.60 0.33
C TRP A 154 23.01 -3.59 1.10
N THR A 155 23.60 -2.61 0.42
CA THR A 155 24.30 -1.51 1.09
C THR A 155 23.29 -0.43 1.51
N PRO A 156 23.36 0.10 2.74
CA PRO A 156 22.54 1.25 3.16
C PRO A 156 22.67 2.44 2.21
N GLN A 157 21.57 2.83 1.56
CA GLN A 157 21.49 3.99 0.68
C GLN A 157 20.88 5.20 1.38
N THR A 158 20.01 4.99 2.37
CA THR A 158 19.39 6.04 3.18
C THR A 158 19.11 5.54 4.59
N ILE A 159 19.49 6.31 5.62
CA ILE A 159 19.16 5.99 7.01
C ILE A 159 17.68 6.26 7.26
N ILE A 160 17.02 5.35 7.97
CA ILE A 160 15.61 5.49 8.35
C ILE A 160 15.46 5.40 9.86
N ASN A 161 14.34 5.88 10.38
CA ASN A 161 14.05 5.74 11.81
C ASN A 161 13.86 4.26 12.14
N ARG A 162 14.55 3.78 13.18
CA ARG A 162 14.33 2.44 13.72
C ARG A 162 13.03 2.40 14.52
N SER A 163 12.26 1.33 14.38
CA SER A 163 11.13 1.05 15.26
C SER A 163 11.60 0.45 16.59
N SER A 164 10.69 0.39 17.56
CA SER A 164 10.93 -0.39 18.79
C SER A 164 11.12 -1.86 18.41
N SER A 165 12.23 -2.45 18.84
CA SER A 165 12.63 -3.81 18.47
C SER A 165 12.98 -4.60 19.72
N ALA A 166 12.47 -5.83 19.81
CA ALA A 166 12.84 -6.75 20.88
C ALA A 166 14.20 -7.45 20.61
N TYR A 167 14.89 -7.07 19.53
CA TYR A 167 16.15 -7.67 19.10
C TYR A 167 17.34 -6.74 19.34
N ASN A 168 17.19 -5.69 20.17
CA ASN A 168 18.26 -4.72 20.43
C ASN A 168 18.81 -4.09 19.13
N THR A 169 17.91 -3.72 18.22
CA THR A 169 18.26 -3.09 16.95
C THR A 169 18.87 -1.70 17.19
N HIS A 170 20.08 -1.49 16.68
CA HIS A 170 20.87 -0.27 16.79
C HIS A 170 20.68 0.67 15.58
N PHE A 171 20.51 0.14 14.37
CA PHE A 171 20.31 0.93 13.16
C PHE A 171 19.15 0.42 12.31
N ALA A 172 18.62 1.31 11.47
CA ALA A 172 17.75 0.96 10.37
C ALA A 172 18.11 1.82 9.16
N SER A 173 18.04 1.24 7.98
CA SER A 173 18.31 1.90 6.71
C SER A 173 17.53 1.23 5.58
N TYR A 174 17.56 1.86 4.41
CA TYR A 174 16.98 1.31 3.19
C TYR A 174 18.09 1.16 2.14
N GLY A 175 18.17 -0.03 1.55
CA GLY A 175 19.02 -0.37 0.40
C GLY A 175 18.30 -0.15 -0.92
N LEU A 176 18.68 -0.89 -1.96
CA LEU A 176 17.94 -0.89 -3.23
C LEU A 176 16.84 -1.95 -3.17
N GLY A 177 15.65 -1.60 -2.67
CA GLY A 177 14.53 -2.54 -2.54
C GLY A 177 14.50 -3.33 -1.25
N TRP A 178 15.24 -2.92 -0.21
CA TRP A 178 15.39 -3.69 1.02
C TRP A 178 15.44 -2.81 2.26
N PHE A 179 14.71 -3.20 3.29
CA PHE A 179 14.96 -2.70 4.64
C PHE A 179 16.15 -3.44 5.24
N LEU A 180 17.07 -2.67 5.82
CA LEU A 180 18.33 -3.16 6.36
C LEU A 180 18.45 -2.69 7.81
N SER A 181 18.62 -3.63 8.73
CA SER A 181 18.78 -3.36 10.16
C SER A 181 19.69 -4.41 10.79
N ASP A 182 20.08 -4.20 12.05
CA ASP A 182 20.58 -5.29 12.87
C ASP A 182 19.47 -5.91 13.73
N ALA A 183 19.56 -7.22 13.94
CA ALA A 183 18.74 -7.97 14.87
C ALA A 183 19.64 -8.88 15.70
N SER A 184 19.76 -8.56 16.99
CA SER A 184 20.61 -9.27 17.94
C SER A 184 22.08 -9.38 17.47
N GLY A 185 22.58 -8.32 16.83
CA GLY A 185 23.95 -8.23 16.33
C GLY A 185 24.19 -8.84 14.94
N TYR A 186 23.17 -9.44 14.31
CA TYR A 186 23.23 -9.96 12.95
C TYR A 186 22.60 -9.00 11.95
N LEU A 187 23.10 -8.94 10.72
CA LEU A 187 22.43 -8.23 9.64
C LEU A 187 21.08 -8.88 9.34
N GLN A 188 20.03 -8.06 9.36
CA GLN A 188 18.70 -8.41 8.88
C GLN A 188 18.42 -7.66 7.58
N VAL A 189 18.06 -8.43 6.55
CA VAL A 189 17.60 -7.91 5.26
C VAL A 189 16.16 -8.35 5.06
N GLU A 190 15.24 -7.40 4.93
CA GLU A 190 13.82 -7.73 4.83
C GLU A 190 13.03 -6.85 3.88
N HIS A 191 11.88 -7.36 3.46
CA HIS A 191 10.85 -6.56 2.82
C HIS A 191 9.48 -7.13 3.16
N THR A 192 8.50 -6.26 3.36
CA THR A 192 7.09 -6.61 3.54
C THR A 192 6.33 -6.32 2.25
N GLY A 193 5.17 -6.93 2.08
CA GLY A 193 4.26 -6.65 0.97
C GLY A 193 2.84 -6.57 1.49
N GLY A 194 2.05 -5.68 0.90
CA GLY A 194 0.65 -5.50 1.23
C GLY A 194 -0.14 -5.16 -0.04
N LEU A 195 -1.16 -5.96 -0.31
CA LEU A 195 -2.25 -5.64 -1.21
C LEU A 195 -3.57 -5.86 -0.44
N GLY A 196 -4.70 -5.46 -1.02
CA GLY A 196 -6.00 -5.65 -0.39
C GLY A 196 -6.18 -7.12 -0.01
N GLY A 197 -6.26 -7.40 1.29
CA GLY A 197 -6.47 -8.76 1.81
C GLY A 197 -5.30 -9.74 1.71
N ILE A 198 -4.10 -9.32 1.32
CA ILE A 198 -2.90 -10.18 1.21
C ILE A 198 -1.71 -9.44 1.79
N VAL A 199 -1.00 -10.05 2.75
CA VAL A 199 0.25 -9.49 3.27
C VAL A 199 1.35 -10.55 3.33
N THR A 200 2.58 -10.12 3.12
CA THR A 200 3.73 -11.02 2.98
C THR A 200 4.96 -10.44 3.65
N GLN A 201 5.87 -11.30 4.12
CA GLN A 201 7.18 -10.89 4.59
C GLN A 201 8.25 -11.87 4.11
N VAL A 202 9.38 -11.32 3.69
CA VAL A 202 10.64 -12.06 3.58
C VAL A 202 11.68 -11.45 4.51
N THR A 203 12.38 -12.29 5.26
CA THR A 203 13.46 -11.89 6.16
C THR A 203 14.65 -12.82 5.94
N LEU A 204 15.81 -12.24 5.69
CA LEU A 204 17.08 -12.95 5.47
C LEU A 204 18.09 -12.51 6.55
N VAL A 205 18.80 -13.49 7.11
CA VAL A 205 19.90 -13.27 8.06
C VAL A 205 21.14 -14.02 7.54
N PRO A 206 21.98 -13.35 6.73
CA PRO A 206 23.09 -13.98 6.00
C PRO A 206 24.07 -14.76 6.88
N GLU A 207 24.46 -14.19 8.02
CA GLU A 207 25.43 -14.79 8.94
C GLU A 207 24.96 -16.12 9.54
N LEU A 208 23.64 -16.32 9.60
CA LEU A 208 23.01 -17.55 10.09
C LEU A 208 22.56 -18.48 8.97
N LYS A 209 22.77 -18.11 7.70
CA LYS A 209 22.22 -18.81 6.53
C LYS A 209 20.70 -19.05 6.64
N LEU A 210 19.99 -18.09 7.21
CA LEU A 210 18.57 -18.18 7.51
C LEU A 210 17.77 -17.33 6.52
N GLY A 211 16.78 -17.95 5.88
CA GLY A 211 15.74 -17.27 5.13
C GLY A 211 14.36 -17.65 5.65
N ILE A 212 13.54 -16.66 5.97
CA ILE A 212 12.17 -16.81 6.46
C ILE A 212 11.25 -16.17 5.44
N ILE A 213 10.27 -16.92 4.94
CA ILE A 213 9.26 -16.45 4.00
C ILE A 213 7.89 -16.75 4.61
N VAL A 214 7.08 -15.73 4.80
CA VAL A 214 5.72 -15.85 5.32
C VAL A 214 4.76 -15.17 4.36
N LEU A 215 3.83 -15.96 3.80
CA LEU A 215 2.79 -15.48 2.89
C LEU A 215 1.44 -15.71 3.58
N THR A 216 0.62 -14.67 3.73
CA THR A 216 -0.72 -14.78 4.30
C THR A 216 -1.76 -14.19 3.37
N ASN A 217 -2.99 -14.68 3.47
CA ASN A 217 -4.11 -14.27 2.63
C ASN A 217 -5.20 -13.53 3.42
N GLN A 218 -4.78 -12.87 4.50
CA GLN A 218 -5.61 -11.97 5.30
C GLN A 218 -4.79 -10.72 5.60
N GLN A 219 -5.40 -9.54 5.54
CA GLN A 219 -4.78 -8.26 5.88
C GLN A 219 -4.45 -8.17 7.39
N SER A 220 -3.38 -8.84 7.81
CA SER A 220 -2.91 -8.90 9.20
C SER A 220 -1.38 -8.99 9.25
N GLY A 221 -0.72 -7.83 9.44
CA GLY A 221 0.75 -7.78 9.57
C GLY A 221 1.28 -8.45 10.83
N TYR A 222 0.45 -8.49 11.87
CA TYR A 222 0.74 -9.19 13.12
C TYR A 222 0.91 -10.70 12.92
N ALA A 223 0.21 -11.31 11.95
CA ALA A 223 0.33 -12.73 11.67
C ALA A 223 1.73 -13.10 11.14
N PHE A 224 2.21 -12.41 10.10
CA PHE A 224 3.56 -12.69 9.59
C PHE A 224 4.63 -12.33 10.62
N SER A 225 4.44 -11.25 11.39
CA SER A 225 5.40 -10.81 12.41
C SER A 225 5.53 -11.83 13.53
N SER A 226 4.40 -12.44 13.96
CA SER A 226 4.39 -13.50 14.97
C SER A 226 5.22 -14.70 14.53
N ILE A 227 4.98 -15.19 13.31
CA ILE A 227 5.67 -16.37 12.76
C ILE A 227 7.17 -16.09 12.62
N THR A 228 7.53 -14.97 11.97
CA THR A 228 8.92 -14.59 11.74
C THR A 228 9.69 -14.44 13.05
N ASN A 229 9.11 -13.75 14.04
CA ASN A 229 9.79 -13.51 15.31
C ASN A 229 9.89 -14.75 16.18
N THR A 230 8.89 -15.65 16.17
CA THR A 230 9.01 -16.97 16.82
C THR A 230 10.16 -17.78 16.24
N ILE A 231 10.34 -17.79 14.92
CA ILE A 231 11.46 -18.49 14.28
C ILE A 231 12.79 -17.83 14.67
N LYS A 232 12.90 -16.50 14.54
CA LYS A 232 14.10 -15.74 14.90
C LYS A 232 14.57 -15.98 16.32
N ASP A 233 13.66 -16.05 17.30
CA ASP A 233 14.02 -16.31 18.69
C ASP A 233 14.81 -17.62 18.86
N GLY A 234 14.41 -18.67 18.14
CA GLY A 234 15.12 -19.95 18.14
C GLY A 234 16.53 -19.84 17.55
N TYR A 235 16.68 -19.15 16.41
CA TYR A 235 17.96 -18.98 15.73
C TYR A 235 18.93 -18.03 16.44
N PHE A 236 18.40 -17.04 17.17
CA PHE A 236 19.21 -16.11 17.96
C PHE A 236 19.54 -16.65 19.37
N GLY A 237 19.07 -17.85 19.73
CA GLY A 237 19.29 -18.42 21.06
C GLY A 237 18.59 -17.64 22.18
N LEU A 238 17.53 -16.92 21.84
CA LEU A 238 16.77 -16.12 22.81
C LEU A 238 15.73 -16.99 23.51
N LYS A 239 15.37 -16.62 24.74
CA LYS A 239 14.26 -17.27 25.45
C LYS A 239 12.99 -17.12 24.61
N LYS A 240 12.27 -18.23 24.40
CA LYS A 240 11.00 -18.23 23.66
C LYS A 240 10.05 -17.18 24.24
N ARG A 241 9.76 -16.16 23.45
CA ARG A 241 8.72 -15.16 23.75
C ARG A 241 7.40 -15.60 23.15
N ASP A 242 6.31 -15.26 23.84
CA ASP A 242 4.97 -15.52 23.34
C ASP A 242 4.54 -14.39 22.38
N TRP A 243 5.04 -14.45 21.16
CA TRP A 243 4.74 -13.48 20.11
C TRP A 243 3.28 -13.50 19.69
N ILE A 244 2.63 -14.66 19.73
CA ILE A 244 1.22 -14.81 19.36
C ILE A 244 0.35 -14.02 20.34
N THR A 245 0.53 -14.23 21.64
CA THR A 245 -0.23 -13.49 22.66
C THR A 245 0.05 -12.00 22.56
N ARG A 246 1.33 -11.60 22.53
CA ARG A 246 1.73 -10.19 22.44
C ARG A 246 1.11 -9.47 21.25
N TYR A 247 1.19 -10.06 20.06
CA TYR A 247 0.65 -9.43 18.85
C TYR A 247 -0.87 -9.54 18.74
N THR A 248 -1.49 -10.54 19.36
CA THR A 248 -2.96 -10.60 19.49
C THR A 248 -3.48 -9.47 20.38
N GLU A 249 -2.81 -9.20 21.50
CA GLU A 249 -3.16 -8.10 22.41
C GLU A 249 -2.97 -6.74 21.73
N ALA A 250 -1.82 -6.50 21.10
CA ALA A 250 -1.56 -5.27 20.34
C ALA A 250 -2.60 -5.07 19.23
N ASN A 251 -2.93 -6.11 18.46
CA ASN A 251 -3.97 -6.03 17.43
C ASN A 251 -5.36 -5.69 18.00
N LYS A 252 -5.71 -6.20 19.18
CA LYS A 252 -6.98 -5.86 19.84
C LYS A 252 -6.99 -4.40 20.29
N GLU A 253 -5.88 -3.90 20.81
CA GLU A 253 -5.73 -2.50 21.23
C GLU A 253 -5.88 -1.56 20.03
N ASP A 254 -5.15 -1.82 18.95
CA ASP A 254 -5.21 -1.03 17.71
C ASP A 254 -6.64 -0.99 17.13
N LEU A 255 -7.29 -2.15 17.04
CA LEU A 255 -8.66 -2.27 16.54
C LEU A 255 -9.65 -1.55 17.46
N ALA A 256 -9.47 -1.63 18.79
CA ALA A 256 -10.34 -0.95 19.74
C ALA A 256 -10.17 0.58 19.68
N GLU A 257 -8.95 1.08 19.53
CA GLU A 257 -8.66 2.50 19.34
C GLU A 257 -9.30 3.02 18.05
N ALA A 258 -9.05 2.35 16.92
CA ALA A 258 -9.60 2.74 15.63
C ALA A 258 -11.14 2.74 15.67
N LYS A 259 -11.75 1.69 16.23
CA LYS A 259 -13.21 1.58 16.40
C LYS A 259 -13.77 2.70 17.27
N ASN A 260 -13.10 3.04 18.37
CA ASN A 260 -13.53 4.13 19.25
C ASN A 260 -13.52 5.48 18.53
N ILE A 261 -12.50 5.76 17.70
CA ILE A 261 -12.43 6.96 16.87
C ILE A 261 -13.59 7.00 15.87
N THR A 262 -13.78 5.92 15.11
CA THR A 262 -14.82 5.87 14.07
C THR A 262 -16.24 5.91 14.66
N ASP A 263 -16.50 5.19 15.76
CA ASP A 263 -17.82 5.15 16.39
C ASP A 263 -18.21 6.51 16.98
N LYS A 264 -17.27 7.19 17.63
CA LYS A 264 -17.49 8.55 18.14
C LYS A 264 -17.85 9.50 17.01
N LEU A 265 -17.11 9.46 15.90
CA LEU A 265 -17.39 10.29 14.73
C LEU A 265 -18.79 10.00 14.16
N TRP A 266 -19.15 8.73 13.97
CA TRP A 266 -20.47 8.37 13.44
C TRP A 266 -21.62 8.72 14.39
N ALA A 267 -21.39 8.64 15.71
CA ALA A 267 -22.34 9.10 16.72
C ALA A 267 -22.52 10.63 16.67
N GLU A 268 -21.45 11.40 16.49
CA GLU A 268 -21.53 12.85 16.29
C GLU A 268 -22.31 13.21 15.02
N ILE A 269 -22.06 12.55 13.90
CA ILE A 269 -22.81 12.74 12.64
C ILE A 269 -24.30 12.46 12.85
N ALA A 270 -24.64 11.37 13.53
CA ALA A 270 -26.02 11.02 13.83
C ALA A 270 -26.70 12.04 14.75
N ALA A 271 -25.96 12.60 15.73
CA ALA A 271 -26.46 13.65 16.61
C ALA A 271 -26.66 14.97 15.86
N GLU A 272 -25.72 15.37 15.01
CA GLU A 272 -25.80 16.62 14.25
C GLU A 272 -26.96 16.60 13.25
N THR A 273 -27.14 15.47 12.56
CA THR A 273 -28.27 15.25 11.63
C THR A 273 -29.62 15.37 12.32
N LYS A 274 -29.73 15.05 13.62
CA LYS A 274 -30.96 15.23 14.41
C LYS A 274 -31.18 16.66 14.88
N LYS A 275 -30.09 17.41 15.15
CA LYS A 275 -30.14 18.81 15.63
C LYS A 275 -30.46 19.80 14.51
N THR A 276 -29.94 19.57 13.31
CA THR A 276 -30.12 20.47 12.18
C THR A 276 -31.48 20.26 11.52
N SER A 277 -32.45 21.13 11.83
CA SER A 277 -33.78 21.12 11.18
C SER A 277 -33.73 21.52 9.70
N LYS A 278 -32.66 22.20 9.26
CA LYS A 278 -32.36 22.47 7.85
C LYS A 278 -31.21 21.59 7.38
N LYS A 279 -31.49 20.73 6.40
CA LYS A 279 -30.45 20.02 5.64
C LYS A 279 -29.52 21.04 4.97
N PRO A 280 -28.20 20.79 4.90
CA PRO A 280 -27.31 21.66 4.14
C PRO A 280 -27.78 21.75 2.69
N ASP A 281 -27.74 22.95 2.11
CA ASP A 281 -27.99 23.12 0.69
C ASP A 281 -26.84 22.48 -0.09
N LEU A 282 -27.10 21.30 -0.64
CA LEU A 282 -26.08 20.53 -1.36
C LEU A 282 -25.67 21.19 -2.68
N SER A 283 -26.50 22.10 -3.23
CA SER A 283 -26.19 22.78 -4.49
C SER A 283 -24.90 23.60 -4.41
N ILE A 284 -24.55 24.07 -3.21
CA ILE A 284 -23.29 24.73 -2.87
C ILE A 284 -22.08 23.87 -3.26
N TYR A 285 -22.17 22.56 -2.98
CA TYR A 285 -21.07 21.59 -3.06
C TYR A 285 -21.10 20.71 -4.32
N THR A 286 -22.24 20.61 -5.01
CA THR A 286 -22.35 19.79 -6.23
C THR A 286 -21.51 20.35 -7.38
N GLY A 287 -20.89 19.48 -8.17
CA GLY A 287 -20.11 19.88 -9.35
C GLY A 287 -18.95 18.93 -9.63
N THR A 288 -18.19 19.27 -10.67
CA THR A 288 -16.93 18.59 -10.99
C THR A 288 -15.77 19.29 -10.30
N TYR A 289 -14.90 18.51 -9.70
CA TYR A 289 -13.65 19.00 -9.12
C TYR A 289 -12.49 18.24 -9.73
N SER A 290 -11.35 18.89 -9.88
CA SER A 290 -10.15 18.33 -10.50
C SER A 290 -8.95 18.50 -9.58
N ASP A 291 -8.19 17.43 -9.43
CA ASP A 291 -6.83 17.45 -8.90
C ASP A 291 -5.84 17.19 -10.04
N GLU A 292 -4.65 17.80 -9.96
CA GLU A 292 -3.67 17.80 -11.06
C GLU A 292 -3.12 16.41 -11.38
N TRP A 293 -3.03 15.51 -10.39
CA TRP A 293 -2.45 14.17 -10.57
C TRP A 293 -3.50 13.06 -10.44
N PHE A 294 -4.47 13.22 -9.53
CA PHE A 294 -5.52 12.21 -9.33
C PHE A 294 -6.61 12.28 -10.40
N GLY A 295 -6.87 13.47 -10.94
CA GLY A 295 -7.88 13.71 -11.97
C GLY A 295 -9.21 14.20 -11.43
N GLU A 296 -10.29 13.92 -12.16
CA GLU A 296 -11.61 14.49 -11.88
C GLU A 296 -12.46 13.62 -10.93
N ILE A 297 -13.19 14.31 -10.06
CA ILE A 297 -14.29 13.76 -9.28
C ILE A 297 -15.59 14.47 -9.63
N SER A 298 -16.70 13.76 -9.49
CA SER A 298 -18.05 14.29 -9.66
C SER A 298 -18.81 14.21 -8.34
N LEU A 299 -19.26 15.35 -7.84
CA LEU A 299 -20.09 15.45 -6.65
C LEU A 299 -21.54 15.71 -7.05
N THR A 300 -22.43 14.76 -6.78
CA THR A 300 -23.82 14.81 -7.27
C THR A 300 -24.83 14.53 -6.19
N GLN A 301 -26.01 15.13 -6.31
CA GLN A 301 -27.17 14.77 -5.51
C GLN A 301 -28.02 13.75 -6.27
N ARG A 302 -28.29 12.59 -5.67
CA ARG A 302 -29.13 11.53 -6.25
C ARG A 302 -30.03 10.97 -5.15
N ASN A 303 -31.34 10.91 -5.39
CA ASN A 303 -32.32 10.39 -4.44
C ASN A 303 -32.23 11.02 -3.04
N GLY A 304 -31.98 12.34 -2.97
CA GLY A 304 -31.84 13.06 -1.71
C GLY A 304 -30.53 12.81 -0.93
N LYS A 305 -29.60 12.02 -1.49
CA LYS A 305 -28.26 11.74 -0.94
C LYS A 305 -27.19 12.49 -1.72
N PHE A 306 -26.07 12.77 -1.07
CA PHE A 306 -24.90 13.40 -1.68
C PHE A 306 -23.85 12.32 -1.99
N TRP A 307 -23.27 12.35 -3.19
CA TRP A 307 -22.42 11.28 -3.69
C TRP A 307 -21.08 11.82 -4.18
N PHE A 308 -20.00 11.14 -3.78
CA PHE A 308 -18.66 11.26 -4.33
C PHE A 308 -18.44 10.17 -5.39
N GLN A 309 -17.86 10.53 -6.52
CA GLN A 309 -17.41 9.57 -7.55
C GLN A 309 -16.11 10.06 -8.17
N ALA A 310 -15.02 9.32 -8.00
CA ALA A 310 -13.82 9.51 -8.82
C ALA A 310 -14.02 8.93 -10.23
N LEU A 311 -13.62 9.68 -11.27
CA LEU A 311 -13.85 9.25 -12.65
C LEU A 311 -12.79 8.23 -13.10
N LYS A 312 -11.53 8.43 -12.72
CA LYS A 312 -10.42 7.52 -13.04
C LYS A 312 -10.21 6.39 -12.03
N SER A 313 -10.94 6.39 -10.92
CA SER A 313 -10.88 5.31 -9.91
C SER A 313 -12.29 4.93 -9.47
N PRO A 314 -13.03 4.15 -10.26
CA PRO A 314 -14.48 3.97 -10.08
C PRO A 314 -14.92 3.36 -8.74
N LYS A 315 -14.08 2.55 -8.07
CA LYS A 315 -14.38 2.03 -6.72
C LYS A 315 -14.28 3.09 -5.62
N LEU A 316 -13.57 4.20 -5.86
CA LEU A 316 -13.66 5.38 -5.00
C LEU A 316 -14.97 6.13 -5.28
N ARG A 317 -16.07 5.49 -4.89
CA ARG A 317 -17.42 6.06 -4.85
C ARG A 317 -18.04 5.82 -3.50
N GLY A 318 -18.77 6.81 -3.01
CA GLY A 318 -19.32 6.76 -1.67
C GLY A 318 -20.36 7.83 -1.40
N GLU A 319 -21.16 7.60 -0.37
CA GLU A 319 -22.12 8.58 0.14
C GLU A 319 -21.39 9.61 1.00
N LEU A 320 -21.68 10.88 0.77
CA LEU A 320 -21.18 12.01 1.56
C LEU A 320 -22.20 12.33 2.67
N HIS A 321 -21.81 12.06 3.91
CA HIS A 321 -22.60 12.37 5.11
C HIS A 321 -22.19 13.73 5.66
N PHE A 322 -23.15 14.62 5.90
CA PHE A 322 -22.87 15.91 6.53
C PHE A 322 -22.28 15.69 7.93
N TYR A 323 -21.18 16.36 8.25
CA TYR A 323 -20.57 16.31 9.57
C TYR A 323 -20.73 17.63 10.32
N LYS A 324 -19.95 18.65 9.97
CA LYS A 324 -20.04 19.98 10.61
C LYS A 324 -19.53 21.06 9.66
N ALA A 325 -20.12 22.24 9.73
CA ALA A 325 -19.79 23.38 8.88
C ALA A 325 -19.75 23.00 7.38
N ASN A 326 -18.58 23.11 6.76
CA ASN A 326 -18.27 22.79 5.37
C ASN A 326 -17.56 21.43 5.22
N THR A 327 -17.76 20.51 6.17
CA THR A 327 -17.14 19.18 6.17
C THR A 327 -18.16 18.07 6.07
N PHE A 328 -17.86 17.11 5.21
CA PHE A 328 -18.60 15.86 5.03
C PHE A 328 -17.68 14.68 5.31
N ILE A 329 -18.25 13.49 5.53
CA ILE A 329 -17.54 12.22 5.54
C ILE A 329 -17.93 11.44 4.29
N VAL A 330 -16.96 11.00 3.50
CA VAL A 330 -17.20 10.02 2.46
C VAL A 330 -17.22 8.64 3.11
N LYS A 331 -18.38 7.99 3.06
CA LYS A 331 -18.55 6.57 3.36
C LYS A 331 -18.49 5.79 2.06
N TRP A 332 -17.38 5.10 1.84
CA TRP A 332 -17.19 4.34 0.60
C TRP A 332 -18.18 3.18 0.50
N GLU A 333 -18.63 2.86 -0.71
CA GLU A 333 -19.48 1.69 -0.92
C GLU A 333 -18.69 0.40 -0.77
N ASP A 334 -17.47 0.34 -1.31
CA ASP A 334 -16.58 -0.80 -1.09
C ASP A 334 -16.02 -0.73 0.33
N ARG A 335 -16.59 -1.56 1.20
CA ARG A 335 -16.28 -1.59 2.63
C ARG A 335 -14.99 -2.34 2.94
N SER A 336 -14.39 -3.05 1.98
CA SER A 336 -13.08 -3.68 2.21
C SER A 336 -11.93 -2.68 2.20
N MET A 337 -12.17 -1.46 1.72
CA MET A 337 -11.16 -0.41 1.69
C MET A 337 -10.77 0.09 3.09
N ASP A 338 -11.72 0.03 4.05
CA ASP A 338 -11.58 0.57 5.42
C ASP A 338 -10.92 1.96 5.48
N ALA A 339 -11.35 2.84 4.57
CA ALA A 339 -10.67 4.09 4.26
C ALA A 339 -11.61 5.31 4.29
N ASP A 340 -12.70 5.28 5.05
CA ASP A 340 -13.62 6.42 5.13
C ASP A 340 -12.84 7.71 5.46
N ALA A 341 -13.22 8.80 4.80
CA ALA A 341 -12.40 10.02 4.78
C ALA A 341 -13.23 11.27 5.04
N PHE A 342 -12.63 12.24 5.73
CA PHE A 342 -13.11 13.61 5.74
C PHE A 342 -13.04 14.20 4.33
N ALA A 343 -14.06 14.99 3.98
CA ALA A 343 -14.15 15.82 2.80
C ALA A 343 -14.39 17.27 3.25
N LYS A 344 -13.32 18.05 3.30
CA LYS A 344 -13.28 19.42 3.83
C LYS A 344 -13.32 20.42 2.66
N PHE A 345 -14.45 21.10 2.47
CA PHE A 345 -14.62 22.04 1.36
C PHE A 345 -14.05 23.43 1.70
N THR A 346 -13.49 24.12 0.72
CA THR A 346 -13.24 25.57 0.80
C THR A 346 -14.37 26.28 0.07
N LEU A 347 -14.89 27.38 0.64
CA LEU A 347 -15.93 28.21 0.04
C LEU A 347 -15.30 29.51 -0.50
N ASP A 348 -15.84 30.04 -1.59
CA ASP A 348 -15.52 31.36 -2.13
C ASP A 348 -16.35 32.48 -1.45
N ASP A 349 -16.14 33.72 -1.89
CA ASP A 349 -16.82 34.92 -1.35
C ASP A 349 -18.35 34.89 -1.54
N ALA A 350 -18.86 34.07 -2.48
CA ALA A 350 -20.29 33.87 -2.70
C ALA A 350 -20.85 32.69 -1.87
N GLY A 351 -20.03 32.08 -1.02
CA GLY A 351 -20.40 30.91 -0.22
C GLY A 351 -20.49 29.61 -1.05
N LYS A 352 -19.99 29.62 -2.29
CA LYS A 352 -20.00 28.46 -3.19
C LYS A 352 -18.71 27.67 -3.00
N ALA A 353 -18.80 26.33 -2.97
CA ALA A 353 -17.61 25.52 -2.78
C ALA A 353 -16.64 25.66 -3.96
N SER A 354 -15.39 26.00 -3.70
CA SER A 354 -14.33 26.29 -4.68
C SER A 354 -13.19 25.26 -4.65
N GLY A 355 -13.02 24.54 -3.54
CA GLY A 355 -12.03 23.48 -3.41
C GLY A 355 -12.44 22.38 -2.43
N LEU A 356 -11.71 21.27 -2.44
CA LEU A 356 -11.93 20.13 -1.54
C LEU A 356 -10.58 19.51 -1.16
N LYS A 357 -10.39 19.29 0.15
CA LYS A 357 -9.30 18.48 0.71
C LYS A 357 -9.86 17.26 1.42
N MET A 358 -9.07 16.20 1.47
CA MET A 358 -9.48 14.95 2.10
C MET A 358 -8.45 14.45 3.11
N GLU A 359 -8.88 13.59 4.02
CA GLU A 359 -8.03 12.98 5.05
C GLU A 359 -8.70 11.71 5.56
N ALA A 360 -7.96 10.61 5.69
CA ALA A 360 -8.49 9.37 6.26
C ALA A 360 -8.96 9.59 7.71
N ILE A 361 -10.01 8.88 8.12
CA ILE A 361 -10.54 8.95 9.49
C ILE A 361 -9.81 7.98 10.41
N SER A 362 -9.66 6.73 9.97
CA SER A 362 -9.11 5.67 10.80
C SER A 362 -7.58 5.75 10.80
N PRO A 363 -6.92 5.60 11.95
CA PRO A 363 -5.46 5.48 12.00
C PRO A 363 -4.95 4.18 11.34
N LEU A 364 -5.84 3.20 11.10
CA LEU A 364 -5.53 1.93 10.46
C LEU A 364 -5.79 1.94 8.94
N THR A 365 -6.28 3.05 8.38
CA THR A 365 -6.41 3.18 6.92
C THR A 365 -5.03 3.03 6.28
N ASP A 366 -4.96 2.19 5.25
CA ASP A 366 -3.72 1.93 4.52
C ASP A 366 -3.13 3.24 3.95
N PHE A 367 -1.81 3.39 4.04
CA PHE A 367 -1.13 4.63 3.61
C PHE A 367 -1.30 4.91 2.11
N SER A 368 -1.64 3.90 1.30
CA SER A 368 -1.92 4.03 -0.13
C SER A 368 -3.19 4.83 -0.41
N TYR A 369 -4.07 4.97 0.58
CA TYR A 369 -5.16 5.95 0.55
C TYR A 369 -4.66 7.32 1.00
N ASP A 370 -3.75 7.90 0.22
CA ASP A 370 -3.02 9.14 0.50
C ASP A 370 -3.88 10.41 0.33
N PHE A 371 -5.13 10.38 0.81
CA PHE A 371 -6.13 11.44 0.64
C PHE A 371 -5.65 12.84 1.06
N GLN A 372 -4.73 12.92 2.02
CA GLN A 372 -4.11 14.17 2.50
C GLN A 372 -3.32 14.92 1.42
N ASP A 373 -2.85 14.22 0.39
CA ASP A 373 -2.08 14.79 -0.72
C ASP A 373 -2.99 15.30 -1.87
N LEU A 374 -4.31 15.06 -1.79
CA LEU A 374 -5.30 15.58 -2.74
C LEU A 374 -5.60 17.07 -2.52
N ASN A 375 -5.67 17.81 -3.62
CA ASN A 375 -6.01 19.24 -3.61
C ASN A 375 -6.93 19.60 -4.79
N PHE A 376 -8.18 19.18 -4.66
CA PHE A 376 -9.21 19.42 -5.66
C PHE A 376 -9.59 20.90 -5.77
N LYS A 377 -9.70 21.37 -7.00
CA LYS A 377 -10.29 22.67 -7.35
C LYS A 377 -11.58 22.44 -8.14
N ARG A 378 -12.62 23.23 -7.86
CA ARG A 378 -13.85 23.16 -8.65
C ARG A 378 -13.55 23.56 -10.09
N SER A 379 -13.99 22.73 -11.03
CA SER A 379 -13.87 23.01 -12.45
C SER A 379 -14.95 23.99 -12.89
N ASN A 380 -14.55 25.04 -13.63
CA ASN A 380 -15.47 25.98 -14.27
C ASN A 380 -15.97 25.49 -15.64
N LYS A 381 -15.56 24.30 -16.08
CA LYS A 381 -16.03 23.71 -17.33
C LYS A 381 -17.52 23.39 -17.19
N THR A 382 -18.36 24.24 -17.76
CA THR A 382 -19.75 23.93 -18.05
C THR A 382 -19.72 22.79 -19.07
N LYS A 383 -20.40 21.68 -18.77
CA LYS A 383 -20.57 20.57 -19.71
C LYS A 383 -21.26 21.02 -20.99
#